data_AF-A0A1Q9MV39-F1
#
_entry.id   AF-A0A1Q9MV39-F1
#
_cell.length_a   1.000
_cell.length_b   1.000
_cell.length_c   1.000
_cell.angle_alpha   90.00
_cell.angle_beta   90.00
_cell.angle_gamma   90.00
#
_symmetry.space_group_name_H-M   'P 1'
#
loop_
_entity.id
_entity.type
_entity.pdbx_description
1 polymer ?
#
loop_
_entity_poly.entity_id
_entity_poly.type
_entity_poly.pdbx_seq_one_letter_code
_entity_poly.pdbx_strand_id
1 'polypeptide(L)'
;MKNPNLFINNFVKRLHLSESVASCAEEILHSFNGETGYNLRDDLKGLAAAAIYIALKSNPTIPKITQLALAGLTEITKKRLRKRISTLIE
;
A
#
# COMPACT_ATOMS: atom_id res chain seq x y z
N MET A 1 -7.61 -17.65 1.52
CA MET A 1 -7.84 -16.28 2.06
C MET A 1 -7.19 -15.27 1.13
N LYS A 2 -7.86 -14.16 0.79
CA LYS A 2 -7.26 -13.12 -0.06
C LYS A 2 -6.38 -12.22 0.82
N ASN A 3 -5.07 -12.20 0.56
CA ASN A 3 -4.06 -11.45 1.34
C ASN A 3 -3.65 -10.19 0.56
N PRO A 4 -3.68 -8.98 1.15
CA PRO A 4 -3.26 -7.75 0.47
C PRO A 4 -1.78 -7.79 0.01
N ASN A 5 -0.93 -8.61 0.63
CA ASN A 5 0.49 -8.78 0.26
C ASN A 5 0.66 -9.33 -1.17
N LEU A 6 -0.32 -10.09 -1.68
CA LEU A 6 -0.30 -10.55 -3.08
C LEU A 6 -0.37 -9.38 -4.07
N PHE A 7 -1.06 -8.30 -3.70
CA PHE A 7 -1.16 -7.10 -4.53
C PHE A 7 0.07 -6.21 -4.38
N ILE A 8 0.72 -6.20 -3.21
CA ILE A 8 1.97 -5.43 -2.98
C ILE A 8 3.04 -5.85 -3.99
N ASN A 9 3.35 -7.14 -4.05
CA ASN A 9 4.37 -7.67 -4.94
C ASN A 9 4.07 -7.40 -6.43
N ASN A 10 2.79 -7.46 -6.82
CA ASN A 10 2.37 -7.13 -8.17
C ASN A 10 2.59 -5.64 -8.49
N PHE A 11 2.17 -4.74 -7.59
CA PHE A 11 2.28 -3.30 -7.80
C PHE A 11 3.72 -2.82 -7.79
N VAL A 12 4.56 -3.33 -6.87
CA VAL A 12 5.99 -3.03 -6.81
C VAL A 12 6.68 -3.41 -8.12
N LYS A 13 6.41 -4.61 -8.66
CA LYS A 13 6.93 -5.04 -9.96
C LYS A 13 6.48 -4.15 -11.11
N ARG A 14 5.17 -3.82 -11.17
CA ARG A 14 4.62 -2.94 -12.23
C ARG A 14 5.15 -1.51 -12.17
N LEU A 15 5.57 -1.06 -11.00
CA LEU A 15 6.14 0.26 -10.76
C LEU A 15 7.67 0.30 -10.83
N HIS A 16 8.31 -0.84 -11.11
CA HIS A 16 9.78 -0.99 -11.11
C HIS A 16 10.42 -0.51 -9.79
N LEU A 17 9.76 -0.80 -8.67
CA LEU A 17 10.23 -0.47 -7.33
C LEU A 17 11.09 -1.61 -6.75
N SER A 18 11.96 -1.28 -5.80
CA SER A 18 12.81 -2.25 -5.12
C SER A 18 12.02 -3.17 -4.19
N GLU A 19 12.54 -4.37 -3.96
CA GLU A 19 11.96 -5.33 -3.00
C GLU A 19 11.89 -4.75 -1.58
N SER A 20 12.80 -3.85 -1.21
CA SER A 20 12.74 -3.13 0.06
C SER A 20 11.45 -2.33 0.26
N VAL A 21 10.83 -1.83 -0.82
CA VAL A 21 9.51 -1.18 -0.74
C VAL A 21 8.43 -2.20 -0.44
N ALA A 22 8.51 -3.39 -1.04
CA ALA A 22 7.56 -4.46 -0.79
C ALA A 22 7.61 -4.90 0.67
N SER A 23 8.81 -5.18 1.20
CA SER A 23 9.02 -5.57 2.60
C SER A 23 8.48 -4.52 3.57
N CYS A 24 8.82 -3.24 3.36
CA CYS A 24 8.32 -2.16 4.21
C CYS A 24 6.78 -2.02 4.15
N ALA A 25 6.19 -2.16 2.96
CA ALA A 25 4.73 -2.13 2.80
C ALA A 25 4.04 -3.33 3.49
N GLU A 26 4.64 -4.51 3.42
CA GLU A 26 4.14 -5.71 4.10
C GLU A 26 4.22 -5.56 5.62
N GLU A 27 5.31 -5.01 6.15
CA GLU A 27 5.46 -4.68 7.58
C GLU A 27 4.39 -3.70 8.05
N ILE A 28 4.12 -2.63 7.29
CA ILE A 28 3.06 -1.65 7.62
C ILE A 28 1.70 -2.36 7.77
N LEU A 29 1.33 -3.22 6.82
CA LEU A 29 0.06 -3.95 6.89
C LEU A 29 0.02 -4.97 8.02
N HIS A 30 1.16 -5.63 8.29
CA HIS A 30 1.26 -6.59 9.37
C HIS A 30 1.07 -5.92 10.73
N SER A 31 1.78 -4.82 10.99
CA SER A 31 1.66 -4.04 12.23
C SER A 31 0.25 -3.50 12.41
N PHE A 32 -0.32 -2.88 11.36
CA PHE A 32 -1.69 -2.37 11.40
C PHE A 32 -2.72 -3.46 11.75
N ASN A 33 -2.64 -4.63 11.11
CA ASN A 33 -3.57 -5.74 11.37
C ASN A 33 -3.40 -6.32 12.79
N GLY A 34 -2.17 -6.36 13.30
CA GLY A 34 -1.88 -6.80 14.66
C GLY A 34 -2.43 -5.86 15.73
N GLU A 35 -2.39 -4.55 15.49
CA GLU A 35 -2.80 -3.52 16.46
C GLU A 35 -4.31 -3.28 16.48
N THR A 36 -4.98 -3.37 15.33
CA THR A 36 -6.38 -2.94 15.20
C THR A 36 -7.39 -4.07 15.10
N GLY A 37 -6.95 -5.31 14.82
CA GLY A 37 -7.86 -6.40 14.45
C GLY A 37 -8.67 -6.12 13.18
N TYR A 38 -8.24 -5.14 12.36
CA TYR A 38 -8.97 -4.67 11.19
C TYR A 38 -9.14 -5.78 10.17
N ASN A 39 -10.38 -5.96 9.69
CA ASN A 39 -10.64 -6.93 8.65
C ASN A 39 -10.14 -6.43 7.30
N LEU A 40 -8.89 -6.79 6.95
CA LEU A 40 -8.23 -6.45 5.68
C LEU A 40 -8.98 -6.94 4.43
N ARG A 41 -10.06 -7.72 4.56
CA ARG A 41 -10.85 -8.23 3.42
C ARG A 41 -11.52 -7.13 2.62
N ASP A 42 -11.83 -5.99 3.25
CA ASP A 42 -12.37 -4.85 2.54
C ASP A 42 -11.25 -4.06 1.87
N ASP A 43 -11.31 -3.97 0.54
CA ASP A 43 -10.45 -3.10 -0.27
C ASP A 43 -8.95 -3.45 -0.27
N LEU A 44 -8.64 -4.74 -0.41
CA LEU A 44 -7.27 -5.29 -0.47
C LEU A 44 -6.31 -4.53 -1.41
N LYS A 45 -6.76 -4.18 -2.62
CA LYS A 45 -5.97 -3.39 -3.58
C LYS A 45 -5.65 -1.99 -3.04
N GLY A 46 -6.64 -1.34 -2.42
CA GLY A 46 -6.49 -0.01 -1.84
C GLY A 46 -5.56 0.02 -0.63
N LEU A 47 -5.64 -1.00 0.23
CA LEU A 47 -4.74 -1.16 1.37
C LEU A 47 -3.30 -1.43 0.93
N ALA A 48 -3.10 -2.33 -0.03
CA ALA A 48 -1.77 -2.60 -0.59
C ALA A 48 -1.13 -1.34 -1.20
N ALA A 49 -1.89 -0.57 -1.98
CA ALA A 49 -1.37 0.67 -2.57
C ALA A 49 -1.15 1.80 -1.56
N ALA A 50 -1.97 1.86 -0.50
CA ALA A 50 -1.75 2.78 0.60
C ALA A 50 -0.45 2.46 1.36
N ALA A 51 -0.20 1.18 1.67
CA ALA A 51 1.03 0.73 2.32
C ALA A 51 2.27 1.03 1.47
N ILE A 52 2.22 0.76 0.16
CA ILE A 52 3.30 1.14 -0.77
C ILE A 52 3.53 2.65 -0.75
N TYR A 53 2.47 3.46 -0.80
CA TYR A 53 2.60 4.91 -0.76
C TYR A 53 3.31 5.40 0.51
N ILE A 54 2.98 4.81 1.66
CA ILE A 54 3.61 5.13 2.94
C ILE A 54 5.08 4.71 2.93
N ALA A 55 5.40 3.50 2.48
CA ALA A 55 6.77 3.01 2.36
C ALA A 55 7.64 3.92 1.47
N LEU A 56 7.11 4.36 0.32
CA LEU A 56 7.77 5.31 -0.57
C LEU A 56 7.98 6.69 0.07
N LYS A 57 7.06 7.13 0.92
CA LYS A 57 7.18 8.41 1.63
C LYS A 57 8.22 8.36 2.74
N SER A 58 8.40 7.22 3.38
CA SER A 58 9.37 7.00 4.44
C SER A 58 10.81 6.84 3.93
N ASN A 59 11.01 6.59 2.62
CA ASN A 59 12.34 6.43 2.05
C ASN A 59 12.68 7.51 1.01
N PRO A 60 13.57 8.47 1.33
CA PRO A 60 13.89 9.58 0.44
C PRO A 60 14.71 9.19 -0.80
N THR A 61 15.32 8.00 -0.80
CA THR A 61 16.17 7.51 -1.90
C THR A 61 15.36 6.89 -3.04
N ILE A 62 14.07 6.62 -2.81
CA ILE A 62 13.21 5.91 -3.76
C ILE A 62 12.41 6.92 -4.59
N PRO A 63 12.23 6.69 -5.91
CA PRO A 63 11.41 7.56 -6.74
C PRO A 63 10.02 7.81 -6.16
N LYS A 64 9.65 9.09 -6.04
CA LYS A 64 8.35 9.47 -5.51
C LYS A 64 7.26 9.12 -6.52
N ILE A 65 6.40 8.19 -6.15
CA ILE A 65 5.21 7.85 -6.93
C ILE A 65 4.01 8.63 -6.41
N THR A 66 3.27 9.26 -7.33
CA THR A 66 2.12 10.06 -6.96
C THR A 66 0.95 9.18 -6.54
N GLN A 67 0.09 9.69 -5.64
CA GLN A 67 -1.17 9.03 -5.30
C GLN A 67 -2.05 8.77 -6.53
N LEU A 68 -1.97 9.63 -7.55
CA LEU A 68 -2.74 9.46 -8.78
C LEU A 68 -2.25 8.25 -9.59
N ALA A 69 -0.93 8.06 -9.71
CA ALA A 69 -0.35 6.91 -10.40
C ALA A 69 -0.70 5.58 -9.70
N LEU A 70 -0.59 5.54 -8.37
CA LEU A 70 -0.98 4.36 -7.56
C LEU A 70 -2.50 4.07 -7.62
N ALA A 71 -3.32 5.11 -7.60
CA ALA A 71 -4.77 4.97 -7.77
C ALA A 71 -5.12 4.40 -9.16
N GLY A 72 -4.42 4.85 -10.21
CA GLY A 72 -4.58 4.32 -11.57
C GLY A 72 -4.25 2.83 -11.69
N LEU A 73 -3.21 2.34 -10.99
CA LEU A 73 -2.82 0.93 -10.99
C LEU A 73 -3.82 -0.02 -10.32
N THR A 74 -4.58 0.52 -9.38
CA THR A 74 -5.49 -0.25 -8.52
C THR A 74 -6.94 -0.16 -8.96
N GLU A 75 -7.23 0.66 -9.99
CA GLU A 75 -8.58 0.98 -10.47
C GLU A 75 -9.46 1.62 -9.38
N ILE A 76 -8.85 2.25 -8.36
CA ILE A 76 -9.58 2.96 -7.32
C ILE A 76 -9.45 4.47 -7.51
N THR A 77 -10.38 5.22 -6.94
CA THR A 77 -10.28 6.69 -6.97
C THR A 77 -9.19 7.19 -6.04
N LYS A 78 -8.54 8.31 -6.39
CA LYS A 78 -7.57 8.99 -5.52
C LYS A 78 -8.13 9.30 -4.12
N LYS A 79 -9.43 9.65 -4.04
CA LYS A 79 -10.13 9.87 -2.76
C LYS A 79 -10.18 8.61 -1.90
N ARG A 80 -10.45 7.44 -2.50
CA ARG A 80 -10.46 6.16 -1.81
C ARG A 80 -9.07 5.76 -1.35
N LEU A 81 -8.04 5.93 -2.19
CA LEU A 81 -6.65 5.71 -1.80
C LEU A 81 -6.25 6.57 -0.60
N ARG A 82 -6.58 7.88 -0.62
CA ARG A 82 -6.30 8.78 0.50
C ARG A 82 -6.96 8.32 1.80
N LYS A 83 -8.23 7.86 1.74
CA LYS A 83 -8.91 7.30 2.91
C LYS A 83 -8.14 6.11 3.48
N ARG A 84 -7.64 5.21 2.63
CA ARG A 84 -6.85 4.05 3.08
C ARG A 84 -5.49 4.44 3.67
N ILE A 85 -4.84 5.46 3.13
CA ILE A 85 -3.62 6.01 3.72
C ILE A 85 -3.89 6.52 5.14
N SER A 86 -4.95 7.31 5.33
CA SER A 86 -5.34 7.76 6.68
C SER A 86 -5.61 6.58 7.62
N THR A 87 -6.36 5.57 7.15
CA THR A 87 -6.65 4.37 7.95
C THR A 87 -5.39 3.63 8.42
N LEU A 88 -4.30 3.63 7.65
CA LEU A 88 -3.06 2.92 8.03
C LEU A 88 -2.13 3.74 8.94
N ILE A 89 -2.42 5.03 9.15
CA ILE A 89 -1.58 5.94 9.94
C ILE A 89 -2.27 6.33 11.26
N GLU A 90 -3.60 6.21 11.33
CA GLU A 90 -4.42 6.36 12.55
C GLU A 90 -4.33 5.12 13.45
#